data_AF-A0A9X2DWA4-F1
#
_entry.id   AF-A0A9X2DWA4-F1
#
_cell.length_a   1.000
_cell.length_b   1.000
_cell.length_c   1.000
_cell.angle_alpha   90.00
_cell.angle_beta   90.00
_cell.angle_gamma   90.00
#
_symmetry.space_group_name_H-M   'P 1'
#
loop_
_entity.id
_entity.type
_entity.pdbx_description
1 polymer ?
#
loop_
_entity_poly.entity_id
_entity_poly.type
_entity_poly.pdbx_seq_one_letter_code
_entity_poly.pdbx_strand_id
1 'polypeptide(L)'
;MRIRDWQRLRKKVELLQARRRDISAFGWTAVGLVLSAALTLFPWLPAWRALPEDQQLEFAWVTPAIIVAGVAGIILAIISFIFAHLFANAERQTAKELGDDMDSVYKIPETHQ
;
A
#
# COMPACT_ATOMS: atom_id res chain seq x y z
N MET A 1 -34.71 4.03 -15.59
CA MET A 1 -33.27 4.27 -15.87
C MET A 1 -32.47 4.57 -14.61
N ARG A 2 -32.90 5.51 -13.74
CA ARG A 2 -32.24 5.90 -12.47
C ARG A 2 -31.60 4.81 -11.61
N ILE A 3 -32.23 3.64 -11.43
CA ILE A 3 -31.71 2.57 -10.56
C ILE A 3 -30.43 1.94 -11.15
N ARG A 4 -30.35 1.79 -12.48
CA ARG A 4 -29.19 1.21 -13.17
C ARG A 4 -27.97 2.12 -13.13
N ASP A 5 -28.20 3.44 -13.19
CA ASP A 5 -27.14 4.45 -13.11
C ASP A 5 -26.61 4.56 -11.67
N TRP A 6 -27.50 4.49 -10.67
CA TRP A 6 -27.08 4.39 -9.27
C TRP A 6 -26.29 3.11 -8.97
N GLN A 7 -26.69 1.96 -9.51
CA GLN A 7 -25.93 0.71 -9.35
C GLN A 7 -24.54 0.79 -10.02
N ARG A 8 -24.42 1.49 -11.15
CA ARG A 8 -23.11 1.73 -11.79
C ARG A 8 -22.21 2.63 -10.95
N LEU A 9 -22.75 3.73 -10.42
CA LEU A 9 -22.04 4.63 -9.50
C LEU A 9 -21.55 3.87 -8.25
N ARG A 10 -22.41 3.05 -7.64
CA ARG A 10 -22.05 2.25 -6.46
C ARG A 10 -20.93 1.24 -6.74
N LYS A 11 -20.97 0.56 -7.89
CA LYS A 11 -19.88 -0.33 -8.33
C LYS A 11 -18.56 0.41 -8.56
N LYS A 12 -18.60 1.62 -9.14
CA LYS A 12 -17.41 2.46 -9.32
C LYS A 12 -16.79 2.83 -7.96
N VAL A 13 -17.63 3.19 -6.97
CA VAL A 13 -17.18 3.51 -5.60
C VAL A 13 -16.59 2.28 -4.89
N GLU A 14 -17.24 1.12 -4.97
CA GLU A 14 -16.73 -0.13 -4.38
C GLU A 14 -15.38 -0.54 -4.98
N LEU A 15 -15.20 -0.38 -6.30
CA LEU A 15 -13.93 -0.65 -6.97
C LEU A 15 -12.81 0.29 -6.49
N LEU A 16 -13.09 1.57 -6.29
CA LEU A 16 -12.11 2.52 -5.73
C LEU A 16 -11.73 2.14 -4.29
N GLN A 17 -12.73 1.78 -3.47
CA GLN A 17 -12.51 1.44 -2.06
C GLN A 17 -11.73 0.14 -1.88
N ALA A 18 -12.03 -0.89 -2.68
CA ALA A 18 -11.29 -2.15 -2.67
C ALA A 18 -9.82 -1.94 -3.04
N ARG A 19 -9.57 -1.14 -4.09
CA ARG A 19 -8.21 -0.86 -4.59
C ARG A 19 -7.36 -0.07 -3.60
N ARG A 20 -7.97 0.90 -2.88
CA ARG A 20 -7.31 1.67 -1.81
C ARG A 20 -6.86 0.79 -0.65
N ARG A 21 -7.67 -0.22 -0.29
CA ARG A 21 -7.34 -1.18 0.79
C ARG A 21 -6.08 -1.97 0.45
N ASP A 22 -5.97 -2.48 -0.76
CA ASP A 22 -4.84 -3.32 -1.17
C ASP A 22 -3.52 -2.53 -1.17
N ILE A 23 -3.51 -1.30 -1.68
CA ILE A 23 -2.33 -0.42 -1.67
C ILE A 23 -1.89 -0.10 -0.23
N SER A 24 -2.85 0.17 0.66
CA SER A 24 -2.55 0.43 2.06
C SER A 24 -1.95 -0.78 2.77
N ALA A 25 -2.42 -2.00 2.44
CA ALA A 25 -1.86 -3.23 2.97
C ALA A 25 -0.41 -3.41 2.53
N PHE A 26 -0.10 -3.19 1.24
CA PHE A 26 1.29 -3.24 0.74
C PHE A 26 2.20 -2.23 1.46
N GLY A 27 1.74 -0.99 1.64
CA GLY A 27 2.50 0.03 2.38
C GLY A 27 2.81 -0.41 3.82
N TRP A 28 1.82 -0.92 4.55
CA TRP A 28 2.02 -1.41 5.91
C TRP A 28 2.92 -2.64 5.99
N THR A 29 2.84 -3.56 5.03
CA THR A 29 3.75 -4.71 4.99
C THR A 29 5.21 -4.29 4.80
N ALA A 30 5.46 -3.29 3.95
CA ALA A 30 6.81 -2.79 3.73
C ALA A 30 7.40 -2.15 5.01
N VAL A 31 6.61 -1.32 5.71
CA VAL A 31 7.00 -0.72 6.99
C VAL A 31 7.25 -1.81 8.05
N GLY A 32 6.37 -2.81 8.15
CA GLY A 32 6.53 -3.94 9.06
C GLY A 32 7.83 -4.71 8.79
N LEU A 33 8.15 -4.97 7.53
CA LEU A 33 9.33 -5.73 7.14
C LEU A 33 10.64 -4.99 7.46
N VAL A 34 10.70 -3.68 7.18
CA VAL A 34 11.86 -2.83 7.54
C VAL A 34 12.02 -2.75 9.06
N LEU A 35 10.91 -2.55 9.79
CA LEU A 35 10.94 -2.44 11.25
C LEU A 35 11.35 -3.76 11.90
N SER A 36 10.83 -4.90 11.41
CA SER A 36 11.22 -6.23 11.87
C SER A 36 12.71 -6.49 11.62
N ALA A 37 13.24 -6.12 10.45
CA ALA A 37 14.66 -6.25 10.17
C ALA A 37 15.51 -5.42 11.15
N ALA A 38 15.13 -4.17 11.41
CA ALA A 38 15.83 -3.30 12.36
C ALA A 38 15.77 -3.83 13.80
N LEU A 39 14.57 -4.24 14.25
CA LEU A 39 14.34 -4.79 15.59
C LEU A 39 15.03 -6.15 15.79
N THR A 40 15.28 -6.90 14.72
CA THR A 40 16.06 -8.15 14.77
C THR A 40 17.56 -7.86 14.80
N LEU A 41 18.02 -6.88 14.00
CA LEU A 41 19.45 -6.54 13.92
C LEU A 41 20.00 -5.99 15.25
N PHE A 42 19.19 -5.19 15.95
CA PHE A 42 19.59 -4.52 17.19
C PHE A 42 20.06 -5.48 18.30
N PRO A 43 19.29 -6.52 18.70
CA PRO A 43 19.75 -7.52 19.64
C PRO A 43 20.70 -8.55 19.02
N TRP A 44 20.64 -8.78 17.69
CA TRP A 44 21.50 -9.77 17.02
C TRP A 44 22.99 -9.37 17.05
N LEU A 45 23.32 -8.12 16.75
CA LEU A 45 24.71 -7.64 16.72
C LEU A 45 25.50 -7.87 18.03
N PRO A 46 24.99 -7.51 19.22
CA PRO A 46 25.68 -7.78 20.48
C PRO A 46 25.71 -9.28 20.80
N ALA A 47 24.64 -10.03 20.50
CA ALA A 47 24.60 -11.47 20.70
C ALA A 47 25.67 -12.19 19.86
N TRP A 48 25.80 -11.83 18.58
CA TRP A 48 26.82 -12.40 17.69
C TRP A 48 28.25 -12.10 18.16
N ARG A 49 28.51 -10.90 18.66
CA ARG A 49 29.83 -10.53 19.23
C ARG A 49 30.17 -11.27 20.53
N ALA A 50 29.16 -11.77 21.24
CA ALA A 50 29.36 -12.54 22.47
C ALA A 50 29.60 -14.04 22.20
N LEU A 51 29.38 -14.51 20.96
CA LEU A 51 29.65 -15.90 20.59
C LEU A 51 31.16 -16.16 20.47
N PRO A 52 31.63 -17.39 20.74
CA PRO A 52 32.99 -17.79 20.43
C PRO A 52 33.23 -17.84 18.90
N GLU A 53 34.49 -17.67 18.47
CA GLU A 53 34.84 -17.44 17.06
C GLU A 53 34.39 -18.55 16.08
N ASP A 54 34.36 -19.81 16.54
CA ASP A 54 33.88 -20.96 15.78
C ASP A 54 32.39 -20.83 15.45
N GLN A 55 31.58 -20.37 16.41
CA GLN A 55 30.15 -20.14 16.22
C GLN A 55 29.86 -18.85 15.45
N GLN A 56 30.74 -17.84 15.53
CA GLN A 56 30.59 -16.62 14.74
C GLN A 56 30.63 -16.89 13.24
N LEU A 57 31.49 -17.83 12.79
CA LEU A 57 31.59 -18.25 11.40
C LEU A 57 30.35 -19.01 10.94
N GLU A 58 29.81 -19.90 11.79
CA GLU A 58 28.60 -20.67 11.49
C GLU A 58 27.38 -19.76 11.27
N PHE A 59 27.27 -18.68 12.06
CA PHE A 59 26.16 -17.72 11.98
C PHE A 59 26.48 -16.43 11.22
N ALA A 60 27.61 -16.36 10.52
CA ALA A 60 28.03 -15.15 9.79
C ALA A 60 27.02 -14.73 8.70
N TRP A 61 26.22 -15.68 8.19
CA TRP A 61 25.20 -15.44 7.16
C TRP A 61 23.95 -14.71 7.66
N VAL A 62 23.69 -14.69 8.98
CA VAL A 62 22.47 -14.11 9.55
C VAL A 62 22.43 -12.60 9.37
N THR A 63 23.56 -11.93 9.61
CA THR A 63 23.69 -10.47 9.44
C THR A 63 23.37 -10.02 7.99
N PRO A 64 23.99 -10.59 6.94
CA PRO A 64 23.63 -10.25 5.57
C PRO A 64 22.19 -10.63 5.21
N ALA A 65 21.64 -11.73 5.76
CA ALA A 65 20.23 -12.07 5.54
C ALA A 65 19.28 -11.00 6.11
N ILE A 66 19.54 -10.48 7.31
CA ILE A 66 18.76 -9.38 7.91
C ILE A 66 18.86 -8.10 7.06
N ILE A 67 20.06 -7.78 6.56
CA ILE A 67 20.27 -6.62 5.68
C ILE A 67 19.47 -6.78 4.37
N VAL A 68 19.55 -7.94 3.72
CA VAL A 68 18.80 -8.22 2.49
C VAL A 68 17.30 -8.10 2.71
N ALA A 69 16.78 -8.61 3.83
CA ALA A 69 15.38 -8.45 4.20
C ALA A 69 15.02 -6.96 4.35
N GLY A 70 15.84 -6.17 5.05
CA GLY A 70 15.65 -4.72 5.18
C GLY A 70 15.63 -4.01 3.83
N VAL A 71 16.57 -4.32 2.92
CA VAL A 71 16.63 -3.75 1.57
C VAL A 71 15.39 -4.13 0.75
N ALA A 72 14.96 -5.39 0.81
CA ALA A 72 13.73 -5.83 0.15
C ALA A 72 12.50 -5.06 0.65
N GLY A 73 12.43 -4.79 1.96
CA GLY A 73 11.39 -3.93 2.55
C GLY A 73 11.41 -2.50 2.01
N ILE A 74 12.60 -1.91 1.86
CA ILE A 74 12.75 -0.57 1.26
C ILE A 74 12.29 -0.56 -0.20
N ILE A 75 12.66 -1.57 -0.99
CA ILE A 75 12.22 -1.69 -2.39
C ILE A 75 10.69 -1.76 -2.47
N LEU A 76 10.06 -2.58 -1.62
CA LEU A 76 8.61 -2.67 -1.54
C LEU A 76 7.97 -1.34 -1.12
N ALA A 77 8.59 -0.60 -0.21
CA ALA A 77 8.12 0.73 0.20
C ALA A 77 8.17 1.73 -0.98
N ILE A 78 9.26 1.74 -1.76
CA ILE A 78 9.40 2.59 -2.94
C ILE A 78 8.34 2.25 -3.99
N ILE A 79 8.16 0.96 -4.28
CA ILE A 79 7.14 0.50 -5.22
C ILE A 79 5.75 0.94 -4.74
N SER A 80 5.44 0.72 -3.46
CA SER A 80 4.17 1.12 -2.86
C SER A 80 3.95 2.64 -2.95
N PHE A 81 5.00 3.44 -2.75
CA PHE A 81 4.95 4.89 -2.87
C PHE A 81 4.65 5.35 -4.31
N ILE A 82 5.33 4.75 -5.30
CA ILE A 82 5.09 5.04 -6.73
C ILE A 82 3.64 4.70 -7.08
N PHE A 83 3.18 3.51 -6.71
CA PHE A 83 1.79 3.12 -6.95
C PHE A 83 0.82 4.07 -6.26
N ALA A 84 1.01 4.39 -4.98
CA ALA A 84 0.16 5.34 -4.27
C ALA A 84 0.07 6.70 -4.98
N HIS A 85 1.17 7.20 -5.54
CA HIS A 85 1.17 8.45 -6.30
C HIS A 85 0.41 8.33 -7.63
N LEU A 86 0.59 7.24 -8.38
CA LEU A 86 -0.17 6.98 -9.61
C LEU A 86 -1.67 6.85 -9.31
N PHE A 87 -2.00 6.19 -8.19
CA PHE A 87 -3.38 6.02 -7.73
C PHE A 87 -4.03 7.32 -7.29
N ALA A 88 -3.33 8.17 -6.55
CA ALA A 88 -3.86 9.47 -6.16
C ALA A 88 -4.27 10.33 -7.37
N ASN A 89 -3.53 10.24 -8.48
CA ASN A 89 -3.87 10.92 -9.73
C ASN A 89 -5.10 10.30 -10.41
N ALA A 90 -5.19 8.97 -10.47
CA ALA A 90 -6.33 8.27 -11.04
C ALA A 90 -7.62 8.43 -10.22
N GLU A 91 -7.52 8.45 -8.88
CA GLU A 91 -8.64 8.71 -7.98
C GLU A 91 -9.19 10.13 -8.17
N ARG A 92 -8.32 11.14 -8.32
CA ARG A 92 -8.77 12.53 -8.58
C ARG A 92 -9.54 12.66 -9.89
N GLN A 93 -9.06 12.02 -10.96
CA GLN A 93 -9.77 12.01 -12.25
C GLN A 93 -11.10 11.27 -12.13
N THR A 94 -11.10 10.08 -11.52
CA THR A 94 -12.32 9.28 -11.36
C THR A 94 -13.33 9.96 -10.45
N ALA A 95 -12.91 10.62 -9.37
CA ALA A 95 -13.78 11.37 -8.47
C ALA A 95 -14.40 12.59 -9.17
N LYS A 96 -13.66 13.25 -10.06
CA LYS A 96 -14.18 14.34 -10.88
C LYS A 96 -15.23 13.84 -11.88
N GLU A 97 -14.94 12.76 -12.60
CA GLU A 97 -15.91 12.10 -13.49
C GLU A 97 -17.16 11.61 -12.74
N LEU A 98 -16.99 11.08 -11.54
CA LEU A 98 -18.11 10.65 -10.70
C LEU A 98 -18.96 11.84 -10.25
N GLY A 99 -18.33 12.97 -9.91
CA GLY A 99 -19.01 14.22 -9.57
C GLY A 99 -19.81 14.76 -10.76
N ASP A 100 -19.20 14.78 -11.95
CA ASP A 100 -19.86 15.21 -13.18
C ASP A 100 -21.02 14.26 -13.57
N ASP A 101 -20.84 12.94 -13.44
CA ASP A 101 -21.89 11.92 -13.61
C ASP A 101 -23.05 12.16 -12.62
N MET A 102 -22.75 12.42 -11.33
CA MET A 102 -23.77 12.70 -10.31
C MET A 102 -24.52 14.00 -10.58
N ASP A 103 -23.80 15.06 -10.95
CA ASP A 103 -24.38 16.35 -11.35
C ASP A 103 -25.30 16.21 -12.55
N SER A 104 -24.94 15.37 -13.54
CA SER A 104 -25.77 15.13 -14.73
C SER A 104 -27.08 14.40 -14.41
N VAL A 105 -27.08 13.51 -13.42
CA VAL A 105 -28.29 12.80 -12.94
C VAL A 105 -29.16 13.71 -12.07
N TYR A 106 -28.56 14.68 -11.37
CA TYR A 106 -29.26 15.62 -10.50
C TYR A 106 -29.80 16.85 -11.25
N LYS A 107 -29.12 17.31 -12.31
CA LYS A 107 -29.51 18.45 -13.16
C LYS A 107 -30.56 18.12 -14.22
N ILE A 108 -31.19 16.94 -14.22
CA ILE A 108 -32.42 16.75 -14.98
C ILE A 108 -33.44 17.72 -14.37
N PRO A 109 -33.78 18.82 -15.07
CA PRO A 109 -34.63 19.84 -14.49
C PRO A 109 -36.00 19.22 -14.23
N GLU A 110 -36.67 19.73 -13.21
CA GLU A 110 -38.12 19.65 -13.09
C GLU A 110 -38.77 20.43 -14.26
N THR A 111 -38.62 19.94 -15.49
CA THR A 111 -39.53 20.29 -16.58
C THR A 111 -40.73 19.37 -16.42
N HIS A 112 -41.65 19.78 -15.55
CA HIS A 112 -43.11 19.62 -15.62
C HIS A 112 -43.69 19.63 -14.20
N GLN A 113 -44.02 20.82 -13.71
CA GLN A 113 -45.39 21.14 -13.33
C GLN A 113 -45.62 22.66 -13.37
#